data_AF-U3KTR9-F1
#
_entry.id   AF-U3KTR9-F1
#
_cell.length_a   1.000
_cell.length_b   1.000
_cell.length_c   1.000
_cell.angle_alpha   90.00
_cell.angle_beta   90.00
_cell.angle_gamma   90.00
#
_symmetry.space_group_name_H-M   'P 1'
#
loop_
_entity.id
_entity.type
_entity.pdbx_description
1 polymer ?
#
loop_
_entity_poly.entity_id
_entity_poly.type
_entity_poly.pdbx_seq_one_letter_code
_entity_poly.pdbx_strand_id
1 'polypeptide(L)'
;MKVEISLLLLAVAVETVSAGHIPRYRYGPGYGPRYGYGPDYGYGAGYDCRRQCGYDGYAPVCSINSRTYDNECMLRCDGGYKGCDGMCPCYRDRHSFYEHGPYFFQPSPYDCNCGPDKDYVCTADGETYDNKCKAHCDGKVPVCDGRCPCM
;
A
#
# COMPACT_ATOMS: atom_id res chain seq x y z
N MET A 1 -3.56 11.81 -71.46
CA MET A 1 -3.06 13.17 -71.77
C MET A 1 -4.20 14.14 -71.51
N LYS A 2 -4.14 15.12 -70.60
CA LYS A 2 -3.09 15.68 -69.74
C LYS A 2 -3.77 16.09 -68.42
N VAL A 3 -3.12 15.80 -67.30
CA VAL A 3 -3.43 16.34 -65.97
C VAL A 3 -2.34 17.37 -65.69
N GLU A 4 -2.71 18.64 -65.52
CA GLU A 4 -1.85 19.75 -65.08
C GLU A 4 -2.72 20.54 -64.09
N ILE A 5 -2.66 20.29 -62.78
CA ILE A 5 -1.79 20.91 -61.75
C ILE A 5 -1.81 22.46 -61.80
N SER A 6 -2.40 23.08 -60.77
CA SER A 6 -2.05 24.43 -60.31
C SER A 6 -2.28 24.58 -58.80
N LEU A 7 -1.17 24.38 -58.11
CA LEU A 7 -0.66 24.98 -56.87
C LEU A 7 -1.36 26.24 -56.35
N LEU A 8 -1.68 26.28 -55.04
CA LEU A 8 -1.65 27.46 -54.13
C LEU A 8 -2.06 26.97 -52.72
N LEU A 9 -1.11 26.64 -51.84
CA LEU A 9 -0.49 27.50 -50.81
C LEU A 9 -1.21 27.46 -49.44
N LEU A 10 -0.52 26.80 -48.51
CA LEU A 10 -0.46 26.96 -47.05
C LEU A 10 -1.34 28.04 -46.40
N ALA A 11 -2.20 27.62 -45.46
CA ALA A 11 -2.55 28.39 -44.28
C ALA A 11 -2.94 27.44 -43.13
N VAL A 12 -2.01 27.20 -42.21
CA VAL A 12 -2.32 26.75 -40.85
C VAL A 12 -2.70 28.00 -40.06
N ALA A 13 -3.85 28.00 -39.37
CA ALA A 13 -3.95 28.27 -37.93
C ALA A 13 -5.32 28.85 -37.48
N VAL A 14 -5.71 28.35 -36.29
CA VAL A 14 -6.59 28.91 -35.25
C VAL A 14 -8.10 29.01 -35.55
N GLU A 15 -8.83 27.93 -35.22
CA GLU A 15 -10.21 28.07 -34.75
C GLU A 15 -10.19 28.23 -33.23
N THR A 16 -10.58 29.41 -32.76
CA THR A 16 -10.79 29.72 -31.35
C THR A 16 -11.97 28.92 -30.82
N VAL A 17 -11.74 27.95 -29.93
CA VAL A 17 -12.82 27.26 -29.21
C VAL A 17 -13.43 28.25 -28.22
N SER A 18 -14.68 28.63 -28.46
CA SER A 18 -15.45 29.49 -27.55
C SER A 18 -15.61 28.81 -26.19
N ALA A 19 -15.40 29.57 -25.11
CA ALA A 19 -15.68 29.13 -23.76
C ALA A 19 -17.18 28.80 -23.61
N GLY A 20 -17.51 27.50 -23.67
CA GLY A 20 -18.84 26.99 -23.40
C GLY A 20 -19.20 27.15 -21.91
N HIS A 21 -20.38 27.72 -21.66
CA HIS A 21 -20.97 27.84 -20.33
C HIS A 21 -21.11 26.48 -19.62
N ILE A 22 -20.60 26.37 -18.39
CA ILE A 22 -20.86 25.23 -17.51
C ILE A 22 -22.26 25.39 -16.90
N PRO A 23 -23.21 24.46 -17.10
CA PRO A 23 -24.52 24.54 -16.46
C PRO A 23 -24.35 24.31 -14.96
N ARG A 24 -24.70 25.31 -14.15
CA ARG A 24 -24.84 25.14 -12.70
C ARG A 24 -26.17 24.46 -12.41
N TYR A 25 -26.14 23.15 -12.18
CA TYR A 25 -27.29 22.42 -11.67
C TYR A 25 -27.58 22.85 -10.22
N ARG A 26 -28.70 23.54 -10.04
CA ARG A 26 -29.22 23.90 -8.72
C ARG A 26 -30.01 22.70 -8.19
N TYR A 27 -29.40 21.87 -7.35
CA TYR A 27 -30.12 20.82 -6.64
C TYR A 27 -30.92 21.46 -5.49
N GLY A 28 -32.24 21.31 -5.54
CA GLY A 28 -33.16 21.68 -4.46
C GLY A 28 -33.00 20.77 -3.21
N PRO A 29 -33.80 20.98 -2.16
CA PRO A 29 -33.67 20.24 -0.90
C PRO A 29 -34.21 18.82 -1.08
N GLY A 30 -33.36 17.93 -1.58
CA GLY A 30 -33.63 16.51 -1.76
C GLY A 30 -33.04 15.70 -0.62
N TYR A 31 -33.90 14.93 0.05
CA TYR A 31 -33.56 13.88 0.99
C TYR A 31 -32.72 12.81 0.25
N GLY A 32 -31.40 12.95 0.29
CA GLY A 32 -30.43 12.03 -0.31
C GLY A 32 -30.02 10.91 0.65
N PRO A 33 -29.49 9.78 0.14
CA PRO A 33 -29.26 8.58 0.92
C PRO A 33 -28.12 8.76 1.91
N ARG A 34 -28.30 8.12 3.07
CA ARG A 34 -27.23 7.80 4.03
C ARG A 34 -26.11 7.06 3.27
N TYR A 35 -24.87 7.22 3.72
CA TYR A 35 -23.65 6.52 3.25
C TYR A 35 -22.97 7.15 2.01
N GLY A 36 -22.02 8.06 2.26
CA GLY A 36 -21.02 8.51 1.30
C GLY A 36 -19.62 8.11 1.76
N TYR A 37 -18.96 7.27 0.96
CA TYR A 37 -17.61 6.74 1.14
C TYR A 37 -16.66 7.49 0.18
N GLY A 38 -15.76 8.36 0.67
CA GLY A 38 -14.74 9.00 -0.16
C GLY A 38 -14.11 10.28 0.42
N PRO A 39 -12.86 10.63 0.02
CA PRO A 39 -11.96 11.56 0.72
C PRO A 39 -12.14 13.06 0.39
N ASP A 40 -13.09 13.44 -0.48
CA ASP A 40 -13.19 14.81 -1.01
C ASP A 40 -14.30 15.68 -0.36
N TYR A 41 -14.96 15.20 0.69
CA TYR A 41 -15.95 15.98 1.44
C TYR A 41 -15.45 16.17 2.87
N GLY A 42 -14.77 17.30 3.11
CA GLY A 42 -14.49 17.78 4.45
C GLY A 42 -15.78 17.76 5.27
N TYR A 43 -15.79 17.00 6.36
CA TYR A 43 -16.91 16.91 7.27
C TYR A 43 -17.31 18.31 7.71
N GLY A 44 -18.57 18.67 7.46
CA GLY A 44 -19.11 19.99 7.76
C GLY A 44 -18.88 20.39 9.23
N ALA A 45 -18.91 21.70 9.47
CA ALA A 45 -18.80 22.31 10.79
C ALA A 45 -19.73 21.60 11.81
N GLY A 46 -19.16 20.76 12.66
CA GLY A 46 -19.91 20.00 13.68
C GLY A 46 -19.48 18.55 13.89
N TYR A 47 -18.63 18.00 13.03
CA TYR A 47 -18.02 16.70 13.26
C TYR A 47 -16.80 16.86 14.18
N ASP A 48 -16.88 16.28 15.38
CA ASP A 48 -15.78 16.22 16.34
C ASP A 48 -15.37 14.75 16.46
N CYS A 49 -14.27 14.39 15.79
CA CYS A 49 -13.69 13.05 15.79
C CYS A 49 -13.58 12.46 17.17
N ARG A 50 -13.16 13.29 18.13
CA ARG A 50 -12.88 12.85 19.49
C ARG A 50 -14.16 12.45 20.21
N ARG A 51 -15.28 13.12 19.94
CA ARG A 51 -16.59 12.77 20.52
C ARG A 51 -17.21 11.55 19.85
N GLN A 52 -17.09 11.45 18.53
CA GLN A 52 -17.79 10.41 17.78
C GLN A 52 -17.07 9.07 17.81
N CYS A 53 -15.74 9.08 17.64
CA CYS A 53 -14.92 7.87 17.63
C CYS A 53 -14.40 7.47 19.02
N GLY A 54 -14.64 8.31 20.05
CA GLY A 54 -14.15 8.06 21.42
C GLY A 54 -14.80 6.85 22.10
N TYR A 55 -15.97 6.40 21.63
CA TYR A 55 -16.68 5.24 22.17
C TYR A 55 -16.31 3.92 21.50
N ASP A 56 -15.60 3.93 20.37
CA ASP A 56 -15.23 2.73 19.61
C ASP A 56 -14.11 1.92 20.29
N GLY A 57 -13.58 2.42 21.41
CA GLY A 57 -12.51 1.78 22.17
C GLY A 57 -11.13 1.95 21.54
N TYR A 58 -10.12 1.43 22.25
CA TYR A 58 -8.73 1.47 21.82
C TYR A 58 -8.42 0.22 20.98
N ALA A 59 -8.19 0.41 19.69
CA ALA A 59 -7.88 -0.62 18.72
C ALA A 59 -6.94 -0.01 17.66
N PRO A 60 -5.66 0.20 18.00
CA PRO A 60 -4.80 1.08 17.24
C PRO A 60 -4.62 0.58 15.80
N VAL A 61 -4.50 1.53 14.88
CA VAL A 61 -4.22 1.26 13.47
C VAL A 61 -3.12 2.18 12.98
N CYS A 62 -2.33 1.70 12.03
CA CYS A 62 -1.29 2.47 11.38
C CYS A 62 -1.77 2.90 10.00
N SER A 63 -1.63 4.18 9.68
CA SER A 63 -1.89 4.68 8.32
C SER A 63 -0.72 4.41 7.39
N ILE A 64 -0.98 4.37 6.07
CA ILE A 64 0.05 4.32 5.01
C ILE A 64 1.10 5.44 5.13
N ASN A 65 0.76 6.54 5.80
CA ASN A 65 1.65 7.68 6.06
C ASN A 65 2.44 7.54 7.37
N SER A 66 2.52 6.34 7.96
CA SER A 66 3.23 6.05 9.21
C SER A 66 2.72 6.84 10.42
N ARG A 67 1.44 7.17 10.44
CA ARG A 67 0.75 7.78 11.60
C ARG A 67 -0.14 6.75 12.31
N THR A 68 0.02 6.64 13.62
CA THR A 68 -0.80 5.78 14.47
C THR A 68 -2.07 6.52 14.90
N TYR A 69 -3.21 5.86 14.79
CA TYR A 69 -4.50 6.34 15.28
C TYR A 69 -5.03 5.37 16.34
N ASP A 70 -5.71 5.89 17.36
CA ASP A 70 -6.25 5.11 18.49
C ASP A 70 -7.24 4.03 18.04
N ASN A 71 -7.96 4.29 16.95
CA ASN A 71 -8.82 3.33 16.28
C ASN A 71 -9.05 3.70 14.81
N GLU A 72 -9.66 2.77 14.06
CA GLU A 72 -9.96 2.96 12.64
C GLU A 72 -10.94 4.09 12.37
N CYS A 73 -11.87 4.36 13.29
CA CYS A 73 -12.77 5.52 13.17
C CYS A 73 -11.97 6.82 13.16
N MET A 74 -11.03 6.99 14.10
CA MET A 74 -10.14 8.17 14.18
C MET A 74 -9.27 8.32 12.93
N LEU A 75 -8.79 7.21 12.35
CA LEU A 75 -8.03 7.21 11.10
C LEU A 75 -8.88 7.70 9.91
N ARG A 76 -10.09 7.16 9.76
CA ARG A 76 -11.02 7.56 8.69
C ARG A 76 -11.48 8.99 8.86
N CYS A 77 -11.64 9.42 10.12
CA CYS A 77 -11.89 10.78 10.51
C CYS A 77 -10.87 11.71 9.83
N ASP A 78 -9.58 11.49 10.08
CA ASP A 78 -8.49 12.30 9.52
C ASP A 78 -8.29 12.14 8.00
N GLY A 79 -9.18 11.43 7.30
CA GLY A 79 -9.04 11.12 5.88
C GLY A 79 -7.89 10.16 5.58
N GLY A 80 -7.38 9.47 6.60
CA GLY A 80 -6.28 8.53 6.47
C GLY A 80 -6.70 7.23 5.78
N TYR A 81 -5.74 6.59 5.11
CA TYR A 81 -5.86 5.22 4.64
C TYR A 81 -5.13 4.27 5.58
N LYS A 82 -5.78 3.17 5.97
CA LYS A 82 -5.22 2.15 6.85
C LYS A 82 -4.16 1.34 6.11
N GLY A 83 -2.98 1.25 6.70
CA GLY A 83 -1.85 0.44 6.23
C GLY A 83 -1.81 -0.93 6.92
N CYS A 84 -1.95 -0.97 8.24
CA CYS A 84 -2.01 -2.21 9.02
C CYS A 84 -2.81 -2.00 10.31
N ASP A 85 -3.22 -3.12 10.93
CA ASP A 85 -3.68 -3.15 12.30
C ASP A 85 -2.49 -2.94 13.26
N GLY A 86 -2.75 -2.41 14.46
CA GLY A 86 -1.70 -2.06 15.41
C GLY A 86 -1.07 -0.68 15.19
N MET A 87 -0.09 -0.36 16.03
CA MET A 87 0.62 0.92 15.95
C MET A 87 1.66 0.93 14.83
N CYS A 88 1.97 2.11 14.31
CA CYS A 88 3.10 2.27 13.40
C CYS A 88 4.46 2.05 14.11
N PRO A 89 5.51 1.71 13.36
CA PRO A 89 5.48 1.36 11.93
C PRO A 89 4.82 0.00 11.70
N CYS A 90 4.28 -0.21 10.49
CA CYS A 90 3.75 -1.53 10.11
C CYS A 90 4.88 -2.55 10.08
N TYR A 91 5.00 -3.33 11.15
CA TYR A 91 5.77 -4.56 11.12
C TYR A 91 4.86 -5.60 10.52
N ARG A 92 5.06 -5.91 9.23
CA ARG A 92 4.41 -7.01 8.49
C ARG A 92 3.77 -8.00 9.44
N ASP A 93 2.45 -7.86 9.62
CA ASP A 93 1.70 -8.59 10.63
C ASP A 93 1.94 -10.08 10.43
N ARG A 94 2.66 -10.70 11.36
CA ARG A 94 2.92 -12.14 11.37
C ARG A 94 1.68 -12.92 11.83
N HIS A 95 0.48 -12.39 11.57
CA HIS A 95 -0.81 -12.94 11.97
C HIS A 95 -1.83 -12.84 10.82
N SER A 96 -1.56 -13.54 9.72
CA SER A 96 -2.61 -14.22 8.96
C SER A 96 -2.41 -15.71 9.10
N PHE A 97 -3.16 -16.29 10.03
CA PHE A 97 -3.51 -17.70 10.03
C PHE A 97 -4.23 -17.98 8.68
N TYR A 98 -3.64 -18.83 7.84
CA TYR A 98 -4.02 -19.22 6.47
C TYR A 98 -3.72 -18.22 5.32
N GLU A 99 -2.46 -18.17 4.88
CA GLU A 99 -2.00 -18.63 3.54
C GLU A 99 -0.53 -18.19 3.34
N HIS A 100 0.39 -18.84 4.04
CA HIS A 100 1.77 -18.90 3.55
C HIS A 100 1.83 -20.01 2.51
N GLY A 101 1.85 -19.59 1.24
CA GLY A 101 2.39 -20.40 0.16
C GLY A 101 3.88 -20.76 0.41
N PRO A 102 4.42 -21.73 -0.34
CA PRO A 102 5.54 -22.55 0.12
C PRO A 102 6.95 -21.95 -0.01
N TYR A 103 7.12 -20.65 -0.30
CA TYR A 103 8.46 -20.08 -0.50
C TYR A 103 8.54 -18.64 0.04
N PHE A 104 9.55 -18.40 0.87
CA PHE A 104 9.94 -17.13 1.54
C PHE A 104 9.39 -16.90 2.96
N PHE A 105 9.82 -17.77 3.86
CA PHE A 105 9.93 -17.46 5.29
C PHE A 105 11.20 -16.61 5.51
N GLN A 106 11.03 -15.30 5.73
CA GLN A 106 12.09 -14.47 6.31
C GLN A 106 11.82 -14.34 7.82
N PRO A 107 12.55 -15.05 8.69
CA PRO A 107 12.46 -14.82 10.13
C PRO A 107 12.86 -13.37 10.45
N SER A 108 12.14 -12.74 11.36
CA SER A 108 12.56 -11.46 11.94
C SER A 108 13.90 -11.67 12.65
N PRO A 109 14.88 -10.75 12.51
CA PRO A 109 16.18 -10.84 13.18
C PRO A 109 16.08 -10.79 14.72
N TYR A 110 14.89 -10.53 15.27
CA TYR A 110 14.65 -10.41 16.71
C TYR A 110 14.05 -11.67 17.36
N ASP A 111 13.71 -12.72 16.59
CA ASP A 111 13.23 -14.00 17.11
C ASP A 111 13.84 -15.17 16.31
N CYS A 112 15.11 -15.46 16.60
CA CYS A 112 15.87 -16.52 15.93
C CYS A 112 15.81 -17.85 16.68
N ASN A 113 14.60 -18.39 16.80
CA ASN A 113 14.39 -19.73 17.35
C ASN A 113 14.45 -20.79 16.24
N CYS A 114 15.67 -21.07 15.75
CA CYS A 114 15.88 -22.09 14.73
C CYS A 114 16.05 -23.48 15.35
N GLY A 115 15.42 -24.50 14.74
CA GLY A 115 15.58 -25.90 15.15
C GLY A 115 17.02 -26.42 15.00
N PRO A 116 17.33 -27.57 15.63
CA PRO A 116 18.65 -28.19 15.59
C PRO A 116 18.94 -28.95 14.28
N ASP A 117 17.99 -28.97 13.34
CA ASP A 117 18.11 -29.69 12.07
C ASP A 117 19.31 -29.21 11.24
N LYS A 118 19.95 -30.16 10.55
CA LYS A 118 21.23 -30.00 9.84
C LYS A 118 21.07 -30.12 8.33
N ASP A 119 20.07 -29.43 7.80
CA ASP A 119 19.84 -29.25 6.38
C ASP A 119 20.74 -28.14 5.83
N TYR A 120 22.04 -28.45 5.76
CA TYR A 120 23.06 -27.44 5.48
C TYR A 120 22.77 -26.62 4.23
N VAL A 121 23.18 -25.36 4.27
CA VAL A 121 23.13 -24.47 3.12
C VAL A 121 24.39 -23.63 3.02
N CYS A 122 24.76 -23.29 1.79
CA CYS A 122 25.87 -22.38 1.50
C CYS A 122 25.32 -21.00 1.10
N THR A 123 25.96 -19.94 1.55
CA THR A 123 25.61 -18.54 1.21
C THR A 123 26.58 -17.97 0.19
N ALA A 124 26.23 -16.82 -0.42
CA ALA A 124 27.07 -16.16 -1.44
C ALA A 124 28.48 -15.81 -0.94
N ASP A 125 28.63 -15.60 0.37
CA ASP A 125 29.90 -15.27 1.03
C ASP A 125 30.79 -16.51 1.28
N GLY A 126 30.34 -17.71 0.90
CA GLY A 126 31.06 -18.95 1.15
C GLY A 126 30.89 -19.50 2.59
N GLU A 127 29.92 -18.98 3.34
CA GLU A 127 29.61 -19.43 4.70
C GLU A 127 28.56 -20.55 4.68
N THR A 128 28.83 -21.61 5.44
CA THR A 128 27.92 -22.75 5.62
C THR A 128 27.09 -22.58 6.88
N TYR A 129 25.77 -22.68 6.74
CA TYR A 129 24.81 -22.66 7.85
C TYR A 129 24.18 -24.04 8.04
N ASP A 130 23.85 -24.41 9.29
CA ASP A 130 23.22 -25.70 9.59
C ASP A 130 21.86 -25.86 8.90
N ASN A 131 21.13 -24.75 8.72
CA ASN A 131 19.86 -24.74 8.00
C ASN A 131 19.51 -23.33 7.48
N LYS A 132 18.53 -23.26 6.58
CA LYS A 132 18.02 -22.02 5.97
C LYS A 132 17.56 -20.99 7.01
N CYS A 133 16.95 -21.45 8.11
CA CYS A 133 16.52 -20.56 9.19
C CYS A 133 17.70 -19.80 9.78
N LYS A 134 18.78 -20.50 10.15
CA LYS A 134 19.98 -19.87 10.72
C LYS A 134 20.65 -18.92 9.73
N ALA A 135 20.71 -19.27 8.45
CA ALA A 135 21.23 -18.37 7.42
C ALA A 135 20.43 -17.07 7.35
N HIS A 136 19.10 -17.16 7.28
CA HIS A 136 18.25 -15.97 7.22
C HIS A 136 18.24 -15.17 8.52
N CYS A 137 18.40 -15.83 9.67
CA CYS A 137 18.56 -15.18 10.96
C CYS A 137 19.77 -14.25 11.02
N ASP A 138 20.86 -14.65 10.36
CA ASP A 138 22.05 -13.82 10.19
C ASP A 138 21.94 -12.86 9.00
N GLY A 139 20.75 -12.73 8.40
CA GLY A 139 20.50 -11.88 7.23
C GLY A 139 21.15 -12.40 5.95
N LYS A 140 21.57 -13.67 5.91
CA LYS A 140 22.18 -14.30 4.75
C LYS A 140 21.14 -15.00 3.88
N VAL A 141 21.43 -15.08 2.59
CA VAL A 141 20.60 -15.78 1.61
C VAL A 141 21.36 -17.01 1.12
N PRO A 142 20.83 -18.23 1.34
CA PRO A 142 21.35 -19.45 0.74
C PRO A 142 21.40 -19.37 -0.79
N VAL A 143 22.52 -19.77 -1.38
CA VAL A 143 22.72 -19.86 -2.85
C VAL A 143 22.70 -21.30 -3.36
N CYS A 144 23.04 -22.28 -2.53
CA CYS A 144 22.87 -23.71 -2.81
C CYS A 144 22.58 -24.50 -1.53
N ASP A 145 21.93 -25.65 -1.70
CA ASP A 145 21.77 -26.64 -0.63
C ASP A 145 23.08 -27.42 -0.44
N GLY A 146 23.35 -27.85 0.80
CA GLY A 146 24.60 -28.47 1.20
C GLY A 146 25.61 -27.47 1.77
N ARG A 147 26.79 -27.99 2.12
CA ARG A 147 27.89 -27.16 2.65
C ARG A 147 28.62 -26.47 1.50
N CYS A 148 29.24 -25.32 1.78
CA CYS A 148 30.15 -24.69 0.84
C CYS A 148 31.41 -25.54 0.58
N PRO A 149 32.08 -25.35 -0.57
CA PRO A 149 31.63 -24.58 -1.73
C PRO A 149 30.47 -25.28 -2.44
N CYS A 150 29.64 -24.51 -3.16
CA CYS A 150 28.67 -25.09 -4.07
C CYS A 150 29.38 -25.92 -5.14
N MET A 151 28.87 -27.13 -5.39
CA MET A 151 29.39 -28.04 -6.42
C MET A 151 28.42 -28.16 -7.58
#